data_AF-A0A9D4VKM5-F1
#
_entry.id   AF-A0A9D4VKM5-F1
#
_cell.length_a   1.000
_cell.length_b   1.000
_cell.length_c   1.000
_cell.angle_alpha   90.00
_cell.angle_beta   90.00
_cell.angle_gamma   90.00
#
_symmetry.space_group_name_H-M   'P 1'
#
loop_
_entity.id
_entity.type
_entity.pdbx_description
1 polymer ?
#
loop_
_entity_poly.entity_id
_entity_poly.type
_entity_poly.pdbx_seq_one_letter_code
_entity_poly.pdbx_strand_id
1 'polypeptide(L)'
;MSLDLVSYTKPIELDLTPKTAQPLVEGDGGSYYIWLSSEVQILAETNVAAGQFILQPRGFAFPHYADSSKVGYVVEAAQIAGDEGMESYSIVTTTKPLFEELAGKTSIWEALSPLVQQVSFNVDSKFQKLFISKVTENNNLIPPTI
;
A
#
# COMPACT_ATOMS: atom_id res chain seq x y z
N MET A 1 39.76 41.16 6.08
CA MET A 1 38.31 40.99 5.92
C MET A 1 38.14 39.72 5.08
N SER A 2 37.82 38.62 5.75
CA SER A 2 37.81 37.26 5.17
C SER A 2 36.61 37.10 4.24
N LEU A 3 36.79 36.45 3.09
CA LEU A 3 35.70 36.03 2.23
C LEU A 3 34.85 34.98 2.95
N ASP A 4 33.54 35.13 2.88
CA ASP A 4 32.58 34.11 3.27
C ASP A 4 32.70 32.91 2.31
N LEU A 5 33.12 31.78 2.85
CA LEU A 5 33.05 30.49 2.18
C LEU A 5 31.56 30.12 2.07
N VAL A 6 31.00 30.26 0.87
CA VAL A 6 29.83 29.50 0.46
C VAL A 6 30.20 28.03 0.69
N SER A 7 29.59 27.39 1.69
CA SER A 7 29.78 25.97 1.94
C SER A 7 29.28 25.21 0.72
N TYR A 8 30.20 24.81 -0.14
CA TYR A 8 29.91 23.97 -1.30
C TYR A 8 29.55 22.59 -0.74
N THR A 9 28.25 22.30 -0.62
CA THR A 9 27.80 20.92 -0.41
C THR A 9 28.23 20.14 -1.63
N LYS A 10 29.16 19.19 -1.45
CA LYS A 10 29.59 18.26 -2.49
C LYS A 10 28.33 17.66 -3.14
N PRO A 11 28.19 17.66 -4.49
CA PRO A 11 27.07 17.01 -5.13
C PRO A 11 26.98 15.57 -4.64
N ILE A 12 25.79 15.16 -4.19
CA ILE A 12 25.55 13.77 -3.83
C ILE A 12 25.75 12.97 -5.12
N GLU A 13 26.75 12.09 -5.11
CA GLU A 13 26.98 11.15 -6.20
C GLU A 13 25.93 10.05 -6.05
N LEU A 14 24.83 10.21 -6.78
CA LEU A 14 23.71 9.27 -6.74
C LEU A 14 24.02 8.04 -7.58
N ASP A 15 23.87 6.86 -6.99
CA ASP A 15 23.83 5.61 -7.75
C ASP A 15 22.52 5.53 -8.54
N LEU A 16 22.62 5.69 -9.86
CA LEU A 16 21.49 5.60 -10.80
C LEU A 16 21.35 4.21 -11.42
N THR A 17 22.07 3.20 -10.92
CA THR A 17 21.91 1.83 -11.39
C THR A 17 20.49 1.35 -11.13
N PRO A 18 19.79 0.75 -12.11
CA PRO A 18 18.47 0.18 -11.90
C PRO A 18 18.46 -0.79 -10.72
N LYS A 19 17.44 -0.69 -9.86
CA LYS A 19 17.24 -1.60 -8.71
C LYS A 19 15.97 -2.40 -8.90
N THR A 20 15.96 -3.62 -8.41
CA THR A 20 14.78 -4.48 -8.36
C THR A 20 13.97 -4.18 -7.09
N ALA A 21 12.64 -4.22 -7.20
CA ALA A 21 11.77 -4.11 -6.03
C ALA A 21 11.89 -5.35 -5.14
N GLN A 22 11.76 -5.17 -3.83
CA GLN A 22 11.74 -6.24 -2.84
C GLN A 22 10.31 -6.64 -2.51
N PRO A 23 10.01 -7.92 -2.24
CA PRO A 23 8.68 -8.35 -1.84
C PRO A 23 8.32 -7.76 -0.47
N LEU A 24 7.15 -7.14 -0.38
CA LEU A 24 6.56 -6.68 0.88
C LEU A 24 5.49 -7.66 1.37
N VAL A 25 4.61 -8.08 0.46
CA VAL A 25 3.56 -9.08 0.71
C VAL A 25 3.37 -9.90 -0.56
N GLU A 26 3.25 -11.21 -0.42
CA GLU A 26 2.92 -12.12 -1.52
C GLU A 26 1.82 -13.09 -1.08
N GLY A 27 0.92 -13.43 -1.99
CA GLY A 27 -0.13 -14.41 -1.76
C GLY A 27 -0.87 -14.78 -3.04
N ASP A 28 -1.77 -15.74 -2.93
CA ASP A 28 -2.48 -16.30 -4.10
C ASP A 28 -3.38 -15.28 -4.83
N GLY A 29 -3.76 -14.19 -4.16
CA GLY A 29 -4.51 -13.08 -4.77
C GLY A 29 -3.66 -12.02 -5.47
N GLY A 30 -2.34 -12.00 -5.24
CA GLY A 30 -1.46 -10.95 -5.75
C GLY A 30 -0.19 -10.73 -4.93
N SER A 31 0.51 -9.64 -5.21
CA SER A 31 1.71 -9.25 -4.49
C SER A 31 1.94 -7.74 -4.49
N TYR A 32 2.58 -7.26 -3.43
CA TYR A 32 3.13 -5.92 -3.31
C TYR A 32 4.65 -6.03 -3.22
N TYR A 33 5.35 -5.28 -4.08
CA TYR A 33 6.79 -5.07 -3.99
C TYR A 33 7.08 -3.59 -3.73
N ILE A 34 8.21 -3.31 -3.09
CA ILE A 34 8.63 -1.96 -2.68
C ILE A 34 10.08 -1.70 -3.08
N TRP A 35 10.38 -0.48 -3.49
CA TRP A 35 11.74 0.04 -3.50
C TRP A 35 12.01 0.81 -2.21
N LEU A 36 12.93 0.30 -1.40
CA LEU A 36 13.31 0.95 -0.16
C LEU A 36 14.20 2.16 -0.44
N SER A 37 13.93 3.28 0.24
CA SER A 37 14.75 4.49 0.13
C SER A 37 16.19 4.29 0.63
N SER A 38 16.44 3.24 1.42
CA SER A 38 17.78 2.80 1.83
C SER A 38 18.60 2.18 0.68
N GLU A 39 17.94 1.68 -0.36
CA GLU A 39 18.58 1.01 -1.51
C GLU A 39 18.54 1.88 -2.78
N VAL A 40 17.55 2.77 -2.88
CA VAL A 40 17.37 3.71 -3.97
C VAL A 40 17.46 5.13 -3.40
N GLN A 41 18.67 5.68 -3.35
CA GLN A 41 18.96 6.97 -2.69
C GLN A 41 18.11 8.13 -3.22
N ILE A 42 17.81 8.16 -4.52
CA ILE A 42 16.97 9.21 -5.10
C ILE A 42 15.56 9.26 -4.48
N LEU A 43 15.02 8.12 -4.00
CA LEU A 43 13.74 8.10 -3.29
C LEU A 43 13.84 8.79 -1.92
N ALA A 44 14.97 8.62 -1.22
CA ALA A 44 15.24 9.33 0.03
C ALA A 44 15.38 10.85 -0.20
N GLU A 45 16.17 11.24 -1.21
CA GLU A 45 16.41 12.65 -1.55
C GLU A 45 15.14 13.39 -1.97
N THR A 46 14.23 12.69 -2.68
CA THR A 46 12.96 13.27 -3.13
C THR A 46 11.81 13.08 -2.13
N ASN A 47 12.09 12.44 -0.98
CA ASN A 47 11.11 12.07 0.04
C ASN A 47 9.88 11.33 -0.51
N VAL A 48 10.11 10.31 -1.33
CA VAL A 48 9.06 9.45 -1.87
C VAL A 48 9.37 7.97 -1.62
N ALA A 49 8.37 7.12 -1.72
CA ALA A 49 8.50 5.68 -1.82
C ALA A 49 7.91 5.21 -3.15
N ALA A 50 8.40 4.07 -3.64
CA ALA A 50 7.87 3.47 -4.86
C ALA A 50 7.45 2.02 -4.58
N GLY A 51 6.41 1.56 -5.26
CA GLY A 51 5.96 0.17 -5.15
C GLY A 51 5.34 -0.35 -6.43
N GLN A 52 5.43 -1.65 -6.62
CA GLN A 52 4.77 -2.42 -7.66
C GLN A 52 3.66 -3.24 -7.01
N PHE A 53 2.50 -3.28 -7.65
CA PHE A 53 1.33 -3.99 -7.17
C PHE A 53 0.78 -4.86 -8.29
N ILE A 54 0.68 -6.15 -8.01
CA ILE A 54 0.19 -7.17 -8.92
C ILE A 54 -1.03 -7.82 -8.28
N LEU A 55 -2.14 -7.89 -9.03
CA LEU A 55 -3.27 -8.75 -8.71
C LEU A 55 -3.28 -9.91 -9.70
N GLN A 56 -3.40 -11.12 -9.16
CA GLN A 56 -3.69 -12.30 -9.98
C GLN A 56 -5.07 -12.15 -10.64
N PRO A 57 -5.38 -12.90 -11.71
CA PRO A 57 -6.70 -12.93 -12.30
C PRO A 57 -7.80 -13.06 -11.25
N ARG A 58 -8.78 -12.16 -11.27
CA ARG A 58 -9.91 -12.13 -10.32
C ARG A 58 -9.50 -12.00 -8.84
N GLY A 59 -8.26 -11.60 -8.58
CA GLY A 59 -7.76 -11.26 -7.25
C GLY A 59 -8.37 -9.97 -6.73
N PHE A 60 -8.44 -9.84 -5.40
CA PHE A 60 -8.97 -8.65 -4.75
C PHE A 60 -8.04 -8.21 -3.62
N ALA A 61 -7.52 -6.99 -3.70
CA ALA A 61 -6.87 -6.35 -2.55
C ALA A 61 -7.90 -5.63 -1.70
N PHE A 62 -7.73 -5.71 -0.38
CA PHE A 62 -8.59 -4.96 0.51
C PHE A 62 -8.54 -3.45 0.27
N PRO A 63 -9.68 -2.76 0.47
CA PRO A 63 -9.68 -1.30 0.51
C PRO A 63 -8.72 -0.86 1.63
N HIS A 64 -7.78 0.00 1.29
CA HIS A 64 -6.84 0.59 2.24
C HIS A 64 -6.71 2.08 1.99
N TYR A 65 -6.18 2.78 2.98
CA TYR A 65 -5.80 4.18 2.87
C TYR A 65 -4.36 4.37 3.30
N ALA A 66 -3.81 5.54 2.95
CA ALA A 66 -2.51 5.96 3.39
C ALA A 66 -2.60 7.36 4.01
N ASP A 67 -1.68 7.67 4.92
CA ASP A 67 -1.45 9.01 5.48
C ASP A 67 -0.77 9.97 4.47
N SER A 68 -0.62 9.56 3.22
CA SER A 68 0.14 10.22 2.18
C SER A 68 -0.52 10.08 0.81
N SER A 69 -0.18 10.98 -0.12
CA SER A 69 -0.71 10.92 -1.49
C SER A 69 0.00 9.83 -2.28
N LYS A 70 -0.76 9.09 -3.10
CA LYS A 70 -0.26 8.03 -3.99
C LYS A 70 -0.68 8.31 -5.43
N VAL A 71 0.29 8.24 -6.35
CA VAL A 71 0.05 8.24 -7.79
C VAL A 71 0.30 6.83 -8.29
N GLY A 72 -0.73 6.20 -8.85
CA GLY A 72 -0.64 4.87 -9.46
C GLY A 72 -0.65 4.97 -10.99
N TYR A 73 0.21 4.19 -11.64
CA TYR A 73 0.26 3.99 -13.08
C TYR A 73 -0.01 2.52 -13.38
N VAL A 74 -1.15 2.23 -14.00
CA VAL A 74 -1.56 0.87 -14.36
C VAL A 74 -0.95 0.52 -15.73
N VAL A 75 -0.27 -0.61 -15.80
CA VAL A 75 0.46 -1.06 -17.00
C VAL A 75 -0.33 -2.11 -17.78
N GLU A 76 -1.02 -2.98 -17.06
CA GLU A 76 -1.92 -3.99 -17.62
C GLU A 76 -3.26 -3.88 -16.88
N ALA A 77 -4.34 -3.63 -17.62
CA ALA A 77 -5.62 -3.27 -17.04
C ALA A 77 -6.78 -4.03 -17.70
N ALA A 78 -7.51 -4.78 -16.88
CA ALA A 78 -8.96 -4.76 -16.93
C ALA A 78 -9.47 -3.74 -15.88
N GLN A 79 -10.70 -3.20 -16.04
CA GLN A 79 -11.29 -2.19 -15.15
C GLN A 79 -11.36 -2.63 -13.66
N ILE A 80 -11.28 -3.95 -13.45
CA ILE A 80 -11.05 -4.71 -12.23
C ILE A 80 -9.98 -5.75 -12.59
N ALA A 81 -9.31 -6.40 -11.63
CA ALA A 81 -8.43 -7.53 -11.94
C ALA A 81 -9.27 -8.65 -12.57
N GLY A 82 -9.41 -8.63 -13.89
CA GLY A 82 -10.31 -9.48 -14.65
C GLY A 82 -9.69 -10.84 -14.88
N ASP A 83 -9.91 -11.41 -16.05
CA ASP A 83 -9.28 -12.70 -16.40
C ASP A 83 -7.77 -12.59 -16.63
N GLU A 84 -7.25 -11.39 -16.84
CA GLU A 84 -5.82 -11.12 -17.05
C GLU A 84 -5.10 -10.62 -15.79
N GLY A 85 -5.84 -10.33 -14.71
CA GLY A 85 -5.28 -9.71 -13.51
C GLY A 85 -5.08 -8.21 -13.68
N MET A 86 -4.12 -7.65 -12.94
CA MET A 86 -3.75 -6.23 -13.02
C MET A 86 -2.32 -6.02 -12.53
N GLU A 87 -1.58 -5.14 -13.20
CA GLU A 87 -0.28 -4.66 -12.74
C GLU A 87 -0.26 -3.13 -12.69
N SER A 88 0.28 -2.59 -11.59
CA SER A 88 0.50 -1.16 -11.45
C SER A 88 1.79 -0.83 -10.71
N TYR A 89 2.37 0.30 -11.07
CA TYR A 89 3.45 0.94 -10.32
C TYR A 89 2.91 2.16 -9.59
N SER A 90 3.52 2.54 -8.48
CA SER A 90 3.08 3.70 -7.73
C SER A 90 4.21 4.44 -7.06
N ILE A 91 4.02 5.75 -6.91
CA ILE A 91 4.84 6.63 -6.10
C ILE A 91 3.98 7.18 -4.97
N VAL A 92 4.55 7.22 -3.77
CA VAL A 92 3.91 7.75 -2.56
C VAL A 92 4.75 8.90 -2.04
N THR A 93 4.13 9.99 -1.61
CA THR A 93 4.80 11.27 -1.29
C THR A 93 5.48 11.30 0.09
N THR A 94 5.96 10.17 0.56
CA THR A 94 6.74 10.01 1.80
C THR A 94 7.59 8.75 1.68
N THR A 95 8.75 8.74 2.33
CA THR A 95 9.62 7.56 2.43
C THR A 95 9.12 6.52 3.44
N LYS A 96 8.16 6.89 4.29
CA LYS A 96 7.60 6.03 5.35
C LYS A 96 6.07 6.09 5.33
N PRO A 97 5.42 5.59 4.28
CA PRO A 97 3.97 5.61 4.21
C PRO A 97 3.39 4.67 5.26
N LEU A 98 2.38 5.13 5.99
CA LEU A 98 1.55 4.27 6.82
C LEU A 98 0.34 3.84 5.99
N PHE A 99 0.27 2.55 5.67
CA PHE A 99 -0.89 1.95 5.04
C PHE A 99 -1.76 1.25 6.07
N GLU A 100 -3.06 1.52 6.03
CA GLU A 100 -4.03 0.87 6.89
C GLU A 100 -5.15 0.24 6.08
N GLU A 101 -5.47 -1.00 6.44
CA GLU A 101 -6.51 -1.80 5.79
C GLU A 101 -7.89 -1.50 6.42
N LEU A 102 -8.91 -1.41 5.57
CA LEU A 102 -10.31 -1.31 5.99
C LEU A 102 -10.98 -2.68 6.10
N ALA A 103 -10.26 -3.76 5.83
CA ALA A 103 -10.71 -5.14 6.05
C ALA A 103 -9.54 -6.04 6.45
N GLY A 104 -9.83 -7.22 6.97
CA GLY A 104 -8.86 -8.14 7.56
C GLY A 104 -8.66 -7.95 9.06
N LYS A 105 -7.87 -8.86 9.65
CA LYS A 105 -7.65 -8.95 11.10
C LYS A 105 -6.89 -7.77 11.70
N THR A 106 -6.18 -7.01 10.88
CA THR A 106 -5.45 -5.80 11.30
C THR A 106 -6.21 -4.52 10.97
N SER A 107 -7.47 -4.63 10.54
CA SER A 107 -8.26 -3.47 10.12
C SER A 107 -8.77 -2.65 11.30
N ILE A 108 -9.18 -1.42 10.99
CA ILE A 108 -9.81 -0.51 11.95
C ILE A 108 -11.05 -1.12 12.63
N TRP A 109 -11.70 -2.11 12.00
CA TRP A 109 -12.88 -2.75 12.58
C TRP A 109 -12.56 -3.64 13.78
N GLU A 110 -11.37 -4.23 13.86
CA GLU A 110 -10.92 -4.95 15.05
C GLU A 110 -10.54 -3.99 16.18
N ALA A 111 -10.15 -2.75 15.86
CA ALA A 111 -9.80 -1.73 16.84
C ALA A 111 -11.03 -1.01 17.45
N LEU A 112 -12.12 -0.87 16.69
CA LEU A 112 -13.34 -0.20 17.14
C LEU A 112 -14.19 -1.11 18.06
N SER A 113 -14.80 -0.53 19.11
CA SER A 113 -15.67 -1.32 19.99
C SER A 113 -16.97 -1.75 19.27
N PRO A 114 -17.57 -2.90 19.65
CA PRO A 114 -18.84 -3.35 19.06
C PRO A 114 -19.97 -2.32 19.18
N LEU A 115 -19.98 -1.50 20.25
CA LEU A 115 -20.99 -0.46 20.44
C LEU A 115 -20.83 0.67 19.41
N VAL A 116 -19.59 1.13 19.17
CA VAL A 116 -19.31 2.16 18.17
C VAL A 116 -19.74 1.68 16.79
N GLN A 117 -19.44 0.43 16.45
CA GLN A 117 -19.84 -0.17 15.16
C GLN A 117 -21.36 -0.23 14.99
N GLN A 118 -22.09 -0.70 16.02
CA GLN A 118 -23.56 -0.77 16.01
C GLN A 118 -24.19 0.61 15.80
N VAL A 119 -23.73 1.62 16.54
CA VAL A 119 -24.27 2.98 16.46
C VAL A 119 -23.92 3.64 15.13
N SER A 120 -22.68 3.49 14.65
CA SER A 120 -22.20 4.15 13.42
C SER A 120 -22.92 3.65 12.17
N PHE A 121 -23.25 2.36 12.12
CA PHE A 121 -23.99 1.76 11.03
C PHE A 121 -25.50 1.68 11.26
N ASN A 122 -25.97 2.05 12.46
CA ASN A 122 -27.37 1.89 12.87
C ASN A 122 -27.87 0.43 12.69
N VAL A 123 -27.12 -0.52 13.26
CA VAL A 123 -27.38 -1.95 13.15
C VAL A 123 -27.47 -2.62 14.52
N ASP A 124 -28.13 -3.78 14.58
CA ASP A 124 -28.19 -4.58 15.80
C ASP A 124 -26.90 -5.40 16.04
N SER A 125 -26.82 -6.01 17.23
CA SER A 125 -25.69 -6.85 17.61
C SER A 125 -25.53 -8.12 16.75
N LYS A 126 -26.60 -8.61 16.12
CA LYS A 126 -26.54 -9.80 15.27
C LYS A 126 -25.85 -9.47 13.95
N PHE A 127 -26.24 -8.37 13.32
CA PHE A 127 -25.61 -7.89 12.11
C PHE A 127 -24.16 -7.48 12.35
N GLN A 128 -23.86 -6.76 13.44
CA GLN A 128 -22.49 -6.36 13.77
C GLN A 128 -21.55 -7.57 13.89
N LYS A 129 -21.97 -8.64 14.60
CA LYS A 129 -21.18 -9.87 14.71
C LYS A 129 -20.96 -10.54 13.36
N LEU A 130 -22.00 -10.59 12.53
CA LEU A 130 -21.89 -11.16 11.18
C LEU A 130 -20.92 -10.34 10.33
N PHE A 131 -21.04 -9.01 10.34
CA PHE A 131 -20.15 -8.10 9.64
C PHE A 131 -18.69 -8.31 10.04
N ILE A 132 -18.38 -8.29 11.34
CA ILE A 132 -17.01 -8.52 11.83
C ILE A 132 -16.50 -9.90 11.43
N SER A 133 -17.32 -10.94 11.58
CA SER A 133 -16.92 -12.31 11.19
C SER A 133 -16.54 -12.44 9.71
N LYS A 134 -17.11 -11.60 8.84
CA LYS A 134 -16.88 -11.61 7.39
C LYS A 134 -15.75 -10.68 6.98
N VAL A 135 -15.70 -9.48 7.54
CA VAL A 135 -14.69 -8.48 7.18
C VAL A 135 -13.30 -8.89 7.64
N THR A 136 -13.17 -9.75 8.65
CA THR A 136 -11.88 -10.20 9.21
C THR A 136 -11.53 -11.65 8.89
N GLU A 137 -12.33 -12.31 8.03
CA GLU A 137 -12.17 -13.72 7.64
C GLU A 137 -10.86 -13.97 6.85
N ASN A 138 -10.47 -13.01 6.01
CA ASN A 138 -9.39 -13.16 5.02
C ASN A 138 -8.20 -12.22 5.27
N ASN A 139 -7.09 -12.52 4.60
CA ASN A 139 -5.89 -11.67 4.54
C ASN A 139 -5.97 -10.66 3.37
N ASN A 140 -5.03 -9.71 3.33
CA ASN A 140 -5.10 -8.47 2.51
C ASN A 140 -5.19 -8.69 0.99
N LEU A 141 -4.84 -9.88 0.50
CA LEU A 141 -4.91 -10.27 -0.91
C LEU A 141 -5.72 -11.55 -1.02
N ILE A 142 -6.93 -11.42 -1.55
CA ILE A 142 -7.89 -12.51 -1.66
C ILE A 142 -7.75 -13.17 -3.04
N PRO A 143 -7.48 -14.48 -3.10
CA PRO A 143 -7.53 -15.21 -4.37
C PRO A 143 -8.96 -15.32 -4.89
N PRO A 144 -9.15 -15.50 -6.21
CA PRO A 144 -10.47 -15.75 -6.76
C PRO A 144 -11.18 -16.92 -6.07
N THR A 145 -12.44 -16.71 -5.72
CA THR A 145 -13.34 -17.80 -5.32
C THR A 145 -13.91 -18.39 -6.61
N ILE A 146 -13.46 -19.59 -6.97
CA ILE A 146 -13.96 -20.35 -8.13
C ILE A 146 -15.41 -20.78 -7.86
#